data_AF-A0A3M4L0J0-F1
#
_entry.id   AF-A0A3M4L0J0-F1
#
_cell.length_a   1.000
_cell.length_b   1.000
_cell.length_c   1.000
_cell.angle_alpha   90.00
_cell.angle_beta   90.00
_cell.angle_gamma   90.00
#
_symmetry.space_group_name_H-M   'P 1'
#
loop_
_entity.id
_entity.type
_entity.pdbx_description
1 polymer ?
#
loop_
_entity_poly.entity_id
_entity_poly.type
_entity_poly.pdbx_seq_one_letter_code
_entity_poly.pdbx_strand_id
1 'polypeptide(L)'
;MTLSSAADEQHSYGKSKKVTEQEDHVSQVSADLKAGGSVALQAGQNLAVISSRITAGKEAYLVAGENLDILAAQDSDYSLYDMKKKGSFGAKKTQRDEVTDVKNIGSEITTGGDLLLSSGGDQKYQAAKLESGNDLTIESG
;
A
#
# COMPACT_ATOMS: atom_id res chain seq x y z
N MET A 1 -1.21 -17.13 4.04
CA MET A 1 -0.43 -16.28 4.97
C MET A 1 -0.38 -14.88 4.38
N THR A 2 -0.50 -13.85 5.20
CA THR A 2 -0.47 -12.46 4.71
C THR A 2 0.34 -11.60 5.66
N LEU A 3 1.29 -10.84 5.11
CA LEU A 3 2.01 -9.75 5.76
C LEU A 3 1.53 -8.46 5.10
N SER A 4 0.78 -7.63 5.82
CA SER A 4 0.15 -6.42 5.25
C SER A 4 0.38 -5.21 6.14
N SER A 5 0.46 -4.04 5.52
CA SER A 5 0.28 -2.77 6.23
C SER A 5 -1.07 -2.72 6.94
N ALA A 6 -1.14 -1.90 7.98
CA ALA A 6 -2.39 -1.37 8.50
C ALA A 6 -2.69 -0.01 7.84
N ALA A 7 -3.96 0.37 7.77
CA ALA A 7 -4.35 1.71 7.32
C ALA A 7 -4.70 2.57 8.55
N ASP A 8 -4.12 3.77 8.62
CA ASP A 8 -4.57 4.84 9.51
C ASP A 8 -5.52 5.74 8.71
N GLU A 9 -6.74 5.93 9.23
CA GLU A 9 -7.82 6.64 8.55
C GLU A 9 -8.27 7.84 9.38
N GLN A 10 -8.29 9.02 8.77
CA GLN A 10 -8.79 10.24 9.37
C GLN A 10 -9.88 10.81 8.47
N HIS A 11 -10.98 11.23 9.07
CA HIS A 11 -12.12 11.82 8.37
C HIS A 11 -12.61 13.04 9.14
N SER A 12 -12.78 14.15 8.44
CA SER A 12 -13.42 15.36 8.95
C SER A 12 -14.55 15.79 8.02
N TYR A 13 -15.68 16.18 8.62
CA TYR A 13 -16.84 16.65 7.87
C TYR A 13 -17.48 17.84 8.56
N GLY A 14 -17.62 18.93 7.81
CA GLY A 14 -18.24 20.18 8.26
C GLY A 14 -19.33 20.62 7.29
N LYS A 15 -20.51 20.95 7.82
CA LYS A 15 -21.60 21.49 7.01
C LYS A 15 -22.30 22.66 7.68
N SER A 16 -22.44 23.74 6.92
CA SER A 16 -23.22 24.92 7.28
C SER A 16 -24.28 25.21 6.21
N LYS A 17 -25.11 26.23 6.45
CA LYS A 17 -26.15 26.66 5.47
C LYS A 17 -25.58 27.06 4.10
N LYS A 18 -24.29 27.40 4.02
CA LYS A 18 -23.67 27.96 2.81
C LYS A 18 -22.41 27.23 2.37
N VAL A 19 -21.81 26.40 3.21
CA VAL A 19 -20.51 25.75 2.96
C VAL A 19 -20.59 24.30 3.42
N THR A 20 -20.06 23.39 2.62
CA THR A 20 -19.77 22.01 2.97
C THR A 20 -18.28 21.77 2.77
N GLU A 21 -17.62 21.24 3.78
CA GLU A 21 -16.20 20.89 3.81
C GLU A 21 -16.07 19.41 4.21
N GLN A 22 -15.24 18.66 3.51
CA GLN A 22 -14.92 17.29 3.84
C GLN A 22 -13.44 17.06 3.54
N GLU A 23 -12.75 16.36 4.45
CA GLU A 23 -11.37 15.93 4.27
C GLU A 23 -11.25 14.49 4.75
N ASP A 24 -10.77 13.61 3.89
CA ASP A 24 -10.51 12.21 4.21
C ASP A 24 -9.06 11.87 3.89
N HIS A 25 -8.40 11.18 4.80
CA HIS A 25 -7.01 10.77 4.68
C HIS A 25 -6.88 9.30 5.03
N VAL A 26 -6.20 8.54 4.17
CA VAL A 26 -5.81 7.15 4.41
C VAL A 26 -4.30 7.07 4.23
N SER A 27 -3.60 6.60 5.25
CA SER A 27 -2.16 6.37 5.19
C SER A 27 -1.81 4.94 5.57
N GLN A 28 -0.99 4.29 4.74
CA GLN A 28 -0.50 2.95 4.95
C GLN A 28 0.67 2.96 5.95
N VAL A 29 0.49 2.21 7.02
CA VAL A 29 1.52 1.93 8.02
C VAL A 29 2.08 0.54 7.74
N SER A 30 3.24 0.50 7.08
CA SER A 30 3.90 -0.74 6.66
C SER A 30 4.18 -1.69 7.83
N ALA A 31 3.98 -2.99 7.59
CA ALA A 31 4.56 -4.01 8.45
C ALA A 31 6.05 -4.19 8.12
N ASP A 32 6.89 -4.09 9.14
CA ASP A 32 8.35 -4.19 9.04
C ASP A 32 8.84 -5.52 9.65
N LEU A 33 9.27 -6.46 8.82
CA LEU A 33 9.92 -7.70 9.25
C LEU A 33 11.44 -7.57 9.04
N LYS A 34 12.21 -7.45 10.12
CA LYS A 34 13.67 -7.27 10.07
C LYS A 34 14.39 -8.37 10.83
N ALA A 35 15.32 -9.06 10.17
CA ALA A 35 16.18 -10.07 10.78
C ALA A 35 17.64 -9.80 10.42
N GLY A 36 18.55 -9.88 11.40
CA GLY A 36 19.99 -9.81 11.14
C GLY A 36 20.56 -11.08 10.47
N GLY A 37 19.81 -12.18 10.52
CA GLY A 37 20.09 -13.42 9.79
C GLY A 37 19.21 -13.57 8.56
N SER A 38 18.84 -14.80 8.26
CA SER A 38 17.96 -15.14 7.15
C SER A 38 16.49 -15.03 7.55
N VAL A 39 15.61 -14.74 6.59
CA VAL A 39 14.14 -14.76 6.75
C VAL A 39 13.58 -15.94 5.96
N ALA A 40 12.65 -16.70 6.55
CA ALA A 40 11.91 -17.73 5.85
C ALA A 40 10.41 -17.58 6.12
N LEU A 41 9.63 -17.33 5.08
CA LEU A 41 8.17 -17.28 5.12
C LEU A 41 7.62 -18.41 4.25
N GLN A 42 6.83 -19.29 4.84
CA GLN A 42 6.24 -20.43 4.14
C GLN A 42 4.74 -20.46 4.37
N ALA A 43 3.98 -20.56 3.28
CA ALA A 43 2.53 -20.71 3.30
C ALA A 43 2.13 -22.00 2.57
N GLY A 44 1.23 -22.79 3.17
CA GLY A 44 0.74 -24.03 2.54
C GLY A 44 -0.11 -23.82 1.28
N GLN A 45 -0.66 -22.62 1.08
CA GLN A 45 -1.42 -22.23 -0.12
C GLN A 45 -0.86 -20.88 -0.60
N ASN A 46 -1.55 -19.77 -0.30
CA ASN A 46 -1.16 -18.45 -0.79
C ASN A 46 -0.31 -17.67 0.22
N LEU A 47 0.68 -16.93 -0.27
CA LEU A 47 1.47 -15.97 0.49
C LEU A 47 1.32 -14.58 -0.13
N ALA A 48 0.94 -13.59 0.67
CA ALA A 48 0.83 -12.20 0.22
C ALA A 48 1.67 -11.26 1.09
N VAL A 49 2.44 -10.38 0.45
CA VAL A 49 3.15 -9.25 1.07
C VAL A 49 2.56 -7.97 0.49
N ILE A 50 1.93 -7.13 1.31
CA ILE A 50 1.15 -5.98 0.86
C ILE A 50 1.63 -4.72 1.57
N SER A 51 2.11 -3.72 0.83
CA SER A 51 2.66 -2.46 1.34
C SER A 51 3.57 -2.64 2.58
N SER A 52 4.39 -3.69 2.55
CA SER A 52 5.18 -4.15 3.70
C SER A 52 6.63 -4.29 3.33
N ARG A 53 7.51 -4.24 4.33
CA ARG A 53 8.96 -4.35 4.15
C ARG A 53 9.51 -5.58 4.84
N ILE A 54 10.32 -6.34 4.10
CA ILE A 54 11.11 -7.47 4.63
C ILE A 54 12.59 -7.14 4.45
N THR A 55 13.37 -7.24 5.52
CA THR A 55 14.82 -7.07 5.49
C THR A 55 15.50 -8.26 6.15
N ALA A 56 16.31 -8.98 5.37
CA ALA A 56 17.15 -10.06 5.85
C ALA A 56 18.63 -9.68 5.74
N GLY A 57 19.39 -9.82 6.83
CA GLY A 57 20.83 -9.58 6.82
C GLY A 57 21.61 -10.63 6.02
N LYS A 58 21.02 -11.80 5.81
CA LYS A 58 21.52 -12.86 4.92
C LYS A 58 20.51 -13.14 3.82
N GLU A 59 19.99 -14.36 3.73
CA GLU A 59 19.07 -14.78 2.67
C GLU A 59 17.60 -14.54 3.06
N ALA A 60 16.71 -14.40 2.07
CA ALA A 60 15.27 -14.51 2.31
C ALA A 60 14.63 -15.53 1.39
N TYR A 61 13.77 -16.37 1.96
CA TYR A 61 13.01 -17.41 1.27
C TYR A 61 11.52 -17.16 1.50
N LEU A 62 10.79 -16.83 0.44
CA LEU A 62 9.34 -16.75 0.46
C LEU A 62 8.78 -17.87 -0.41
N VAL A 63 8.05 -18.80 0.21
CA VAL A 63 7.56 -20.01 -0.43
C VAL A 63 6.04 -20.13 -0.25
N ALA A 64 5.30 -20.18 -1.34
CA ALA A 64 3.88 -20.40 -1.40
C ALA A 64 3.56 -21.76 -2.04
N GLY A 65 2.61 -22.50 -1.47
CA GLY A 65 2.13 -23.75 -2.08
C GLY A 65 1.32 -23.53 -3.36
N GLU A 66 0.64 -22.38 -3.48
CA GLU A 66 -0.13 -21.96 -4.64
C GLU A 66 0.41 -20.61 -5.14
N ASN A 67 -0.19 -19.48 -4.75
CA ASN A 67 0.16 -18.18 -5.31
C ASN A 67 1.04 -17.33 -4.37
N LEU A 68 1.96 -16.57 -4.97
CA LEU A 68 2.79 -15.59 -4.29
C LEU A 68 2.49 -14.18 -4.81
N ASP A 69 1.95 -13.33 -3.93
CA ASP A 69 1.59 -11.95 -4.24
C ASP A 69 2.48 -10.96 -3.50
N ILE A 70 3.12 -10.04 -4.22
CA ILE A 70 3.86 -8.91 -3.65
C ILE A 70 3.28 -7.61 -4.19
N LEU A 71 2.44 -6.96 -3.39
CA LEU A 71 1.52 -5.92 -3.83
C LEU A 71 1.73 -4.60 -3.10
N ALA A 72 1.20 -3.55 -3.71
CA ALA A 72 1.05 -2.25 -3.09
C ALA A 72 -0.32 -2.08 -2.42
N ALA A 73 -0.38 -1.18 -1.45
CA ALA A 73 -1.62 -0.58 -0.96
C ALA A 73 -1.61 0.92 -1.28
N GLN A 74 -2.70 1.64 -1.00
CA GLN A 74 -2.86 3.02 -1.42
C GLN A 74 -2.97 3.96 -0.22
N ASP A 75 -2.14 5.00 -0.22
CA ASP A 75 -2.44 6.24 0.49
C ASP A 75 -3.44 7.03 -0.35
N SER A 76 -4.37 7.72 0.31
CA SER A 76 -5.31 8.59 -0.38
C SER A 76 -5.64 9.82 0.45
N ASP A 77 -5.67 10.96 -0.22
CA ASP A 77 -6.11 12.24 0.33
C ASP A 77 -7.29 12.75 -0.50
N TYR A 78 -8.42 12.98 0.15
CA TYR A 78 -9.63 13.56 -0.44
C TYR A 78 -9.93 14.89 0.22
N SER A 79 -10.29 15.89 -0.58
CA SER A 79 -10.82 17.15 -0.07
C SER A 79 -11.98 17.64 -0.92
N LEU A 80 -13.00 18.18 -0.25
CA LEU A 80 -14.14 18.84 -0.86
C LEU A 80 -14.40 20.16 -0.17
N TYR A 81 -14.51 21.22 -0.96
CA TYR A 81 -15.03 22.52 -0.55
C TYR A 81 -16.18 22.92 -1.48
N ASP A 82 -17.41 22.94 -0.99
CA ASP A 82 -18.60 23.36 -1.74
C ASP A 82 -19.29 24.55 -1.05
N MET A 83 -19.24 25.71 -1.70
CA MET A 83 -19.85 26.96 -1.23
C MET A 83 -21.02 27.39 -2.12
N LYS A 84 -22.12 27.80 -1.48
CA LYS A 84 -23.27 28.49 -2.11
C LYS A 84 -23.67 29.72 -1.30
N LYS A 85 -23.56 30.92 -1.89
CA LYS A 85 -24.02 32.18 -1.28
C LYS A 85 -24.74 33.10 -2.27
N LYS A 86 -25.51 34.05 -1.74
CA LYS A 86 -26.09 35.15 -2.55
C LYS A 86 -24.98 36.11 -2.99
N GLY A 87 -24.99 36.48 -4.26
CA GLY A 87 -24.19 37.54 -4.89
C GLY A 87 -24.99 38.82 -5.08
N SER A 88 -24.38 39.84 -5.71
CA SER A 88 -25.03 41.13 -5.98
C SER A 88 -26.21 40.98 -6.95
N PHE A 89 -27.21 41.86 -6.83
CA PHE A 89 -28.42 41.89 -7.69
C PHE A 89 -29.17 40.54 -7.83
N GLY A 90 -29.21 39.73 -6.77
CA GLY A 90 -29.96 38.46 -6.77
C GLY A 90 -29.24 37.27 -7.43
N ALA A 91 -28.02 37.48 -7.94
CA ALA A 91 -27.19 36.40 -8.46
C ALA A 91 -26.83 35.37 -7.37
N LYS A 92 -26.56 34.13 -7.75
CA LYS A 92 -25.99 33.11 -6.86
C LYS A 92 -24.49 32.97 -7.18
N LYS A 93 -23.64 32.98 -6.15
CA LYS A 93 -22.23 32.61 -6.27
C LYS A 93 -22.04 31.20 -5.73
N THR A 94 -21.47 30.34 -6.54
CA THR A 94 -21.13 28.96 -6.18
C THR A 94 -19.64 28.73 -6.40
N GLN A 95 -19.03 27.90 -5.56
CA GLN A 95 -17.66 27.41 -5.73
C GLN A 95 -17.68 25.95 -5.31
N ARG A 96 -17.03 25.09 -6.10
CA ARG A 96 -16.86 23.68 -5.78
C ARG A 96 -15.46 23.27 -6.17
N ASP A 97 -14.66 22.92 -5.19
CA ASP A 97 -13.32 22.39 -5.35
C ASP A 97 -13.32 20.99 -4.76
N GLU A 98 -12.96 20.00 -5.57
CA GLU A 98 -12.96 18.59 -5.19
C GLU A 98 -11.69 17.96 -5.76
N VAL A 99 -10.86 17.41 -4.87
CA VAL A 99 -9.55 16.87 -5.19
C VAL A 99 -9.41 15.50 -4.55
N THR A 100 -8.84 14.57 -5.32
CA THR A 100 -8.45 13.24 -4.83
C THR A 100 -7.03 12.99 -5.29
N ASP A 101 -6.14 12.71 -4.35
CA ASP A 101 -4.78 12.24 -4.60
C ASP A 101 -4.68 10.78 -4.14
N VAL A 102 -3.96 9.98 -4.92
CA VAL A 102 -3.73 8.56 -4.64
C VAL A 102 -2.28 8.23 -4.88
N LYS A 103 -1.65 7.60 -3.90
CA LYS A 103 -0.26 7.17 -3.98
C LYS A 103 -0.15 5.69 -3.63
N ASN A 104 0.45 4.91 -4.53
CA ASN A 104 0.70 3.50 -4.27
C ASN A 104 1.94 3.33 -3.39
N ILE A 105 1.78 2.68 -2.25
CA ILE A 105 2.83 2.28 -1.33
C ILE A 105 3.17 0.82 -1.58
N GLY A 106 4.31 0.61 -2.24
CA GLY A 106 4.80 -0.70 -2.66
C GLY A 106 5.33 -1.54 -1.51
N SER A 107 5.39 -2.86 -1.73
CA SER A 107 6.15 -3.77 -0.87
C SER A 107 7.63 -3.77 -1.25
N GLU A 108 8.50 -3.91 -0.26
CA GLU A 108 9.95 -3.94 -0.44
C GLU A 108 10.56 -5.18 0.24
N ILE A 109 11.40 -5.91 -0.48
CA ILE A 109 12.17 -7.02 0.07
C ILE A 109 13.65 -6.77 -0.20
N THR A 110 14.45 -6.74 0.85
CA THR A 110 15.90 -6.53 0.76
C THR A 110 16.63 -7.66 1.47
N THR A 111 17.61 -8.26 0.81
CA THR A 111 18.47 -9.31 1.38
C THR A 111 19.95 -8.94 1.27
N GLY A 112 20.76 -9.38 2.23
CA GLY A 112 22.22 -9.29 2.15
C GLY A 112 22.86 -10.38 1.28
N GLY A 113 22.17 -11.52 1.12
CA GLY A 113 22.55 -12.63 0.25
C GLY A 113 21.45 -12.92 -0.78
N ASP A 114 21.09 -14.19 -0.93
CA ASP A 114 20.11 -14.62 -1.94
C ASP A 114 18.67 -14.27 -1.55
N LEU A 115 17.84 -14.01 -2.56
CA LEU A 115 16.39 -13.86 -2.44
C LEU A 115 15.72 -14.93 -3.30
N LEU A 116 15.00 -15.86 -2.66
CA LEU A 116 14.16 -16.86 -3.34
C LEU A 116 12.68 -16.51 -3.17
N LEU A 117 11.97 -16.45 -4.29
CA LEU A 117 10.53 -16.29 -4.38
C LEU A 117 9.95 -17.49 -5.14
N SER A 118 9.30 -18.40 -4.41
CA SER A 118 8.80 -19.67 -4.95
C SER A 118 7.29 -19.81 -4.75
N SER A 119 6.60 -20.28 -5.79
CA SER A 119 5.16 -20.55 -5.78
C SER A 119 4.86 -21.84 -6.54
N GLY A 120 3.89 -22.62 -6.07
CA GLY A 120 3.39 -23.77 -6.82
C GLY A 120 2.46 -23.41 -7.99
N GLY A 121 2.00 -22.15 -8.05
CA GLY A 121 1.20 -21.58 -9.12
C GLY A 121 1.70 -20.17 -9.48
N ASP A 122 0.78 -19.22 -9.62
CA ASP A 122 1.08 -17.89 -10.16
C ASP A 122 1.85 -17.00 -9.17
N GLN A 123 2.58 -16.03 -9.74
CA GLN A 123 3.19 -14.94 -8.97
C GLN A 123 2.81 -13.58 -9.52
N LYS A 124 2.50 -12.65 -8.62
CA LYS A 124 2.12 -11.28 -8.99
C LYS A 124 2.94 -10.25 -8.22
N TYR A 125 3.42 -9.25 -8.97
CA TYR A 125 4.22 -8.16 -8.45
C TYR A 125 3.61 -6.82 -8.86
N GLN A 126 3.21 -5.99 -7.90
CA GLN A 126 2.62 -4.67 -8.15
C GLN A 126 3.33 -3.60 -7.33
N ALA A 127 4.03 -2.70 -8.03
CA ALA A 127 4.92 -1.69 -7.43
C ALA A 127 5.84 -2.28 -6.35
N ALA A 128 6.24 -3.55 -6.54
CA ALA A 128 7.14 -4.27 -5.66
C ALA A 128 8.58 -3.89 -5.96
N LYS A 129 9.39 -3.76 -4.91
CA LYS A 129 10.84 -3.57 -5.01
C LYS A 129 11.55 -4.77 -4.39
N LEU A 130 12.39 -5.44 -5.17
CA LEU A 130 13.13 -6.62 -4.77
C LEU A 130 14.63 -6.33 -4.92
N GLU A 131 15.38 -6.43 -3.83
CA GLU A 131 16.81 -6.19 -3.81
C GLU A 131 17.52 -7.40 -3.19
N SER A 132 18.28 -8.13 -4.01
CA SER A 132 19.16 -9.19 -3.54
C SER A 132 20.60 -8.70 -3.42
N GLY A 133 21.30 -9.15 -2.39
CA GLY A 133 22.74 -8.90 -2.25
C GLY A 133 23.58 -9.83 -3.12
N ASN A 134 23.05 -11.01 -3.43
CA ASN A 134 23.61 -11.93 -4.42
C ASN A 134 22.51 -12.31 -5.43
N ASP A 135 22.03 -13.55 -5.46
CA ASP A 135 21.11 -13.99 -6.51
C ASP A 135 19.63 -13.70 -6.16
N LEU A 136 18.85 -13.32 -7.18
CA LEU A 136 17.39 -13.28 -7.12
C LEU A 136 16.84 -14.44 -7.95
N THR A 137 16.20 -15.40 -7.29
CA THR A 137 15.55 -16.56 -7.92
C THR A 137 14.04 -16.45 -7.79
N ILE A 138 13.34 -16.60 -8.93
CA ILE A 138 11.88 -16.56 -9.02
C ILE A 138 11.43 -17.87 -9.68
N GLU A 139 10.70 -18.70 -8.93
CA GLU A 139 10.25 -20.03 -9.37
C GLU A 139 8.73 -20.15 -9.26
N SER A 140 8.06 -20.35 -10.39
CA SER A 140 6.62 -20.61 -10.46
C SER A 140 6.35 -22.00 -11.03
N GLY A 141 5.23 -22.61 -10.61
CA GLY A 141 4.78 -23.95 -11.02
C GLY A 141 3.84 -23.95 -12.22
#